data_AF-A0AA46TJY9-F1
#
_entry.id   AF-A0AA46TJY9-F1
#
_cell.length_a   1.000
_cell.length_b   1.000
_cell.length_c   1.000
_cell.angle_alpha   90.00
_cell.angle_beta   90.00
_cell.angle_gamma   90.00
#
_symmetry.space_group_name_H-M   'P 1'
#
loop_
_entity.id
_entity.type
_entity.pdbx_description
1 polymer ?
#
loop_
_entity_poly.entity_id
_entity_poly.type
_entity_poly.pdbx_seq_one_letter_code
_entity_poly.pdbx_strand_id
1 'polypeptide(L)'
;MVPNEWREHRRNEDDELIGYVAGCDGEYAAYTLFGYPLAEGVDEFDAEAAIEAAGLRYLAERWLLTIDGRDEPIAVEIVEAGPATVTVKNVDLGYEADWGTPFRLDVPVSPDRLRPVLRLSGRP
;
A
#
# COMPACT_ATOMS: atom_id res chain seq x y z
N MET A 1 -10.45 2.22 8.47
CA MET A 1 -11.20 2.11 7.21
C MET A 1 -10.75 3.22 6.28
N VAL A 2 -10.65 2.96 4.97
CA VAL A 2 -10.40 4.02 3.97
C VAL A 2 -11.42 5.15 4.10
N PRO A 3 -11.04 6.41 3.87
CA PRO A 3 -11.98 7.52 3.87
C PRO A 3 -13.09 7.32 2.83
N ASN A 4 -14.34 7.61 3.21
CA ASN A 4 -15.51 7.44 2.33
C ASN A 4 -15.51 8.38 1.12
N GLU A 5 -14.72 9.46 1.16
CA GLU A 5 -14.55 10.41 0.05
C GLU A 5 -13.66 9.87 -1.07
N TRP A 6 -12.95 8.77 -0.83
CA TRP A 6 -12.10 8.13 -1.83
C TRP A 6 -12.96 7.30 -2.78
N ARG A 7 -12.82 7.56 -4.08
CA ARG A 7 -13.52 6.84 -5.14
C ARG A 7 -12.82 5.53 -5.42
N GLU A 8 -13.56 4.43 -5.38
CA GLU A 8 -13.07 3.11 -5.79
C GLU A 8 -12.65 3.11 -7.26
N HIS A 9 -11.45 2.60 -7.54
CA HIS A 9 -10.99 2.32 -8.90
C HIS A 9 -10.92 0.80 -9.11
N ARG A 10 -11.69 0.31 -10.08
CA ARG A 10 -11.85 -1.12 -10.38
C ARG A 10 -11.25 -1.45 -11.75
N ARG A 11 -10.58 -2.59 -11.87
CA ARG A 11 -10.01 -3.05 -13.12
C ARG A 11 -11.13 -3.39 -14.10
N ASN A 12 -11.03 -2.85 -15.32
CA ASN A 12 -12.07 -3.00 -16.34
C ASN A 12 -12.32 -4.45 -16.79
N GLU A 13 -11.34 -5.35 -16.66
CA GLU A 13 -11.41 -6.73 -17.15
C GLU A 13 -12.27 -7.66 -16.27
N ASP A 14 -12.29 -7.43 -14.96
CA ASP A 14 -12.83 -8.36 -13.97
C ASP A 14 -13.57 -7.69 -12.80
N ASP A 15 -13.70 -6.35 -12.81
CA ASP A 15 -14.31 -5.52 -11.75
C ASP A 15 -13.59 -5.62 -10.39
N GLU A 16 -12.35 -6.14 -10.36
CA GLU A 16 -11.52 -6.21 -9.17
C GLU A 16 -11.17 -4.81 -8.68
N LEU A 17 -11.39 -4.54 -7.39
CA LEU A 17 -10.94 -3.30 -6.75
C LEU A 17 -9.41 -3.29 -6.69
N ILE A 18 -8.78 -2.31 -7.33
CA ILE A 18 -7.32 -2.24 -7.45
C ILE A 18 -6.72 -0.99 -6.80
N GLY A 19 -7.55 -0.02 -6.38
CA GLY A 19 -7.10 1.15 -5.66
C GLY A 19 -8.21 2.17 -5.43
N TYR A 20 -7.79 3.37 -5.02
CA TYR A 20 -8.69 4.48 -4.80
C TYR A 20 -8.12 5.79 -5.35
N VAL A 21 -9.01 6.65 -5.85
CA VAL A 21 -8.71 8.03 -6.23
C VAL A 21 -9.31 8.98 -5.20
N ALA A 22 -8.53 9.94 -4.72
CA ALA A 22 -9.03 11.05 -3.90
C ALA A 22 -8.81 12.37 -4.62
N GLY A 23 -9.85 13.20 -4.69
CA GLY A 23 -9.75 14.57 -5.22
C GLY A 23 -9.58 15.58 -4.08
N CYS A 24 -8.64 16.52 -4.22
CA CYS A 24 -8.43 17.63 -3.29
C CYS A 24 -8.08 18.90 -4.06
N ASP A 25 -8.88 19.97 -3.92
CA ASP A 25 -8.62 21.32 -4.47
C ASP A 25 -8.24 21.39 -5.97
N GLY A 26 -8.77 20.47 -6.79
CA GLY A 26 -8.52 20.42 -8.24
C GLY A 26 -7.34 19.53 -8.65
N GLU A 27 -6.69 18.90 -7.68
CA GLU A 27 -5.69 17.85 -7.88
C GLU A 27 -6.22 16.51 -7.41
N TYR A 28 -5.57 15.43 -7.86
CA TYR A 28 -5.93 14.06 -7.55
C TYR A 28 -4.74 13.31 -6.97
N ALA A 29 -5.05 12.35 -6.11
CA ALA A 29 -4.12 11.40 -5.54
C ALA A 29 -4.65 9.98 -5.75
N ALA A 30 -3.72 9.06 -5.99
CA ALA A 30 -3.97 7.64 -6.17
C ALA A 30 -3.45 6.86 -4.97
N TYR A 31 -4.22 5.90 -4.48
CA TYR A 31 -3.90 5.08 -3.31
C TYR A 31 -4.09 3.58 -3.58
N THR A 32 -3.28 2.76 -2.92
CA THR A 32 -3.49 1.30 -2.86
C THR A 32 -4.74 0.94 -2.03
N LEU A 33 -5.10 -0.35 -2.03
CA LEU A 33 -6.18 -0.89 -1.20
C LEU A 33 -6.09 -0.55 0.31
N PHE A 34 -4.87 -0.32 0.81
CA PHE A 34 -4.60 -0.01 2.21
C PHE A 34 -4.14 1.44 2.43
N GLY A 35 -4.32 2.32 1.43
CA GLY A 35 -4.09 3.75 1.55
C GLY A 35 -2.65 4.21 1.38
N TYR A 36 -1.78 3.39 0.81
CA TYR A 36 -0.41 3.82 0.47
C TYR A 36 -0.44 4.67 -0.81
N PRO A 37 0.23 5.84 -0.85
CA PRO A 37 0.20 6.74 -2.00
C PRO A 37 0.96 6.15 -3.20
N LEU A 38 0.30 6.14 -4.37
CA LEU A 38 0.84 5.75 -5.66
C LEU A 38 1.22 6.96 -6.53
N ALA A 39 0.43 8.03 -6.44
CA ALA A 39 0.65 9.32 -7.08
C ALA A 39 -0.09 10.41 -6.28
N GLU A 40 0.42 11.64 -6.27
CA GLU A 40 -0.16 12.78 -5.56
C GLU A 40 0.05 14.06 -6.38
N GLY A 41 -0.90 14.99 -6.36
CA GLY A 41 -0.80 16.26 -7.08
C GLY A 41 -0.87 16.11 -8.61
N VAL A 42 -1.58 15.08 -9.09
CA VAL A 42 -1.73 14.78 -10.52
C VAL A 42 -3.16 15.08 -10.98
N ASP A 43 -3.39 15.05 -12.30
CA ASP A 43 -4.76 15.07 -12.80
C ASP A 43 -5.46 13.71 -12.59
N GLU A 44 -6.77 13.69 -12.78
CA GLU A 44 -7.61 12.51 -12.56
C GLU A 44 -7.17 11.31 -13.41
N PHE A 45 -6.82 11.57 -14.67
CA PHE A 45 -6.42 10.52 -15.61
C PHE A 45 -5.08 9.91 -15.21
N ASP A 46 -4.12 10.74 -14.82
CA ASP A 46 -2.81 10.28 -14.33
C ASP A 46 -2.93 9.52 -12.99
N ALA A 47 -3.86 9.92 -12.11
CA ALA A 47 -4.15 9.17 -10.89
C ALA A 47 -4.70 7.76 -11.20
N GLU A 48 -5.69 7.66 -12.08
CA GLU A 48 -6.25 6.37 -12.52
C GLU A 48 -5.18 5.51 -13.22
N ALA A 49 -4.38 6.11 -14.10
CA ALA A 49 -3.28 5.42 -14.77
C ALA A 49 -2.22 4.89 -13.79
N ALA A 50 -1.93 5.60 -12.70
CA ALA A 50 -1.03 5.12 -11.65
C ALA A 50 -1.58 3.87 -10.95
N ILE A 51 -2.89 3.82 -10.69
CA ILE A 51 -3.57 2.65 -10.12
C ILE A 51 -3.51 1.47 -11.09
N GLU A 52 -3.84 1.67 -12.36
CA GLU A 52 -3.78 0.63 -13.39
C GLU A 52 -2.37 0.08 -13.59
N ALA A 53 -1.37 0.97 -13.64
CA ALA A 53 0.03 0.57 -13.76
C ALA A 53 0.49 -0.24 -12.56
N ALA A 54 0.09 0.14 -11.34
CA ALA A 54 0.36 -0.59 -10.10
C ALA A 54 -0.35 -1.96 -10.09
N GLY A 55 -1.63 -1.99 -10.47
CA GLY A 55 -2.52 -3.12 -10.26
C GLY A 55 -2.43 -3.58 -8.80
N LEU A 56 -2.30 -4.90 -8.61
CA LEU A 56 -2.06 -5.49 -7.29
C LEU A 56 -0.63 -6.03 -7.11
N ARG A 57 0.30 -5.66 -8.01
CA ARG A 57 1.68 -6.21 -8.00
C ARG A 57 2.40 -5.91 -6.68
N TYR A 58 2.06 -4.80 -6.04
CA TYR A 58 2.63 -4.35 -4.77
C TYR A 58 2.34 -5.31 -3.61
N LEU A 59 1.30 -6.15 -3.72
CA LEU A 59 0.99 -7.18 -2.72
C LEU A 59 2.05 -8.29 -2.68
N ALA A 60 2.71 -8.54 -3.81
CA ALA A 60 3.79 -9.53 -3.93
C ALA A 60 5.18 -8.94 -3.61
N GLU A 61 5.28 -7.64 -3.35
CA GLU A 61 6.54 -6.99 -3.01
C GLU A 61 6.88 -7.18 -1.52
N ARG A 62 8.15 -6.97 -1.18
CA ARG A 62 8.59 -6.90 0.22
C ARG A 62 8.41 -5.50 0.77
N TRP A 63 7.97 -5.44 2.01
CA TRP A 63 7.71 -4.20 2.75
C TRP A 63 8.54 -4.16 4.03
N LEU A 64 8.72 -2.96 4.56
CA LEU A 64 9.33 -2.66 5.83
C LEU A 64 8.24 -2.15 6.77
N LEU A 65 8.03 -2.89 7.86
CA LEU A 65 7.12 -2.51 8.94
C LEU A 65 7.91 -1.90 10.09
N THR A 66 7.62 -0.65 10.43
CA THR A 66 8.12 0.00 11.64
C THR A 66 7.36 -0.56 12.84
N ILE A 67 8.07 -1.01 13.88
CA ILE A 67 7.47 -1.53 15.12
C ILE A 67 7.70 -0.52 16.24
N ASP A 68 6.67 -0.27 17.06
CA ASP A 68 6.78 0.68 18.16
C ASP A 68 7.82 0.20 19.19
N GLY A 69 8.73 1.09 19.56
CA GLY A 69 9.82 0.77 20.49
C GLY A 69 11.02 0.08 19.84
N ARG A 70 11.06 -0.03 18.50
CA ARG A 70 12.21 -0.53 17.76
C ARG A 70 12.72 0.52 16.76
N ASP A 71 14.05 0.66 16.70
CA ASP A 71 14.71 1.60 15.79
C ASP A 71 14.72 1.07 14.33
N GLU A 72 15.03 -0.21 14.12
CA GLU A 72 15.02 -0.80 12.78
C GLU A 72 13.66 -1.41 12.41
N PRO A 73 13.14 -1.14 11.19
CA PRO A 73 11.95 -1.83 10.71
C PRO A 73 12.23 -3.31 10.41
N ILE A 74 11.18 -4.11 10.32
CA ILE A 74 11.26 -5.53 9.91
C ILE A 74 10.79 -5.74 8.47
N ALA A 75 11.41 -6.71 7.80
CA ALA A 75 10.93 -7.20 6.52
C ALA A 75 9.60 -7.97 6.71
N VAL A 76 8.57 -7.56 5.97
CA VAL A 76 7.25 -8.21 5.93
C VAL A 76 6.76 -8.40 4.50
N GLU A 77 5.81 -9.32 4.33
CA GLU A 77 5.06 -9.51 3.08
C GLU A 77 3.57 -9.32 3.34
N ILE A 78 2.84 -8.74 2.39
CA ILE A 78 1.40 -8.59 2.50
C ILE A 78 0.73 -9.96 2.29
N VAL A 79 -0.18 -10.31 3.20
CA VAL A 79 -0.98 -11.54 3.14
C VAL A 79 -2.39 -11.24 2.64
N GLU A 80 -2.97 -10.16 3.13
CA GLU A 80 -4.33 -9.73 2.81
C GLU A 80 -4.40 -8.21 2.88
N ALA A 81 -5.07 -7.58 1.92
CA ALA A 81 -5.34 -6.15 1.92
C ALA A 81 -6.83 -5.90 1.70
N GLY A 82 -7.42 -5.06 2.54
CA GLY A 82 -8.81 -4.66 2.41
C GLY A 82 -9.04 -3.23 2.90
N PRO A 83 -10.25 -2.69 2.71
CA PRO A 83 -10.58 -1.30 3.02
C PRO A 83 -10.49 -0.96 4.52
N ALA A 84 -10.59 -1.96 5.41
CA ALA A 84 -10.54 -1.75 6.85
C ALA A 84 -9.15 -2.02 7.44
N THR A 85 -8.49 -3.07 6.96
CA THR A 85 -7.25 -3.59 7.52
C THR A 85 -6.35 -4.17 6.44
N VAL A 86 -5.04 -4.12 6.67
CA VAL A 86 -4.06 -4.92 5.95
C VAL A 86 -3.37 -5.86 6.92
N THR A 87 -3.18 -7.11 6.50
CA THR A 87 -2.43 -8.12 7.25
C THR A 87 -1.12 -8.38 6.54
N VAL A 88 -0.02 -8.26 7.27
CA VAL A 88 1.33 -8.57 6.80
C VAL A 88 1.92 -9.69 7.67
N LYS A 89 2.89 -10.44 7.17
CA LYS A 89 3.58 -11.49 7.94
C LYS A 89 5.07 -11.19 8.08
N ASN A 90 5.65 -11.56 9.22
CA ASN A 90 7.09 -11.49 9.43
C ASN A 90 7.83 -12.35 8.40
N VAL A 91 8.80 -11.76 7.71
CA VAL A 91 9.79 -12.49 6.88
C VAL A 91 11.21 -12.08 7.22
N ASP A 92 11.41 -11.48 8.40
CA ASP A 92 12.70 -11.08 8.93
C ASP A 92 13.20 -12.13 9.93
N LEU A 93 14.30 -12.79 9.57
CA LEU A 93 14.97 -13.77 10.44
C LEU A 93 15.68 -13.11 11.63
N GLY A 94 15.94 -11.80 11.56
CA GLY A 94 16.56 -11.02 12.63
C GLY A 94 15.55 -10.45 13.63
N TYR A 95 14.25 -10.72 13.45
CA TYR A 95 13.22 -10.31 14.41
C TYR A 95 12.93 -11.40 15.43
N GLU A 96 12.50 -11.00 16.62
CA GLU A 96 12.24 -11.91 17.76
C GLU A 96 11.06 -12.87 17.53
N ALA A 97 10.09 -12.49 16.68
CA ALA A 97 8.93 -13.32 16.41
C ALA A 97 9.20 -14.35 15.30
N ASP A 98 8.48 -15.47 15.34
CA ASP A 98 8.60 -16.54 14.35
C ASP A 98 8.33 -16.04 12.92
N TRP A 99 8.99 -16.67 11.95
CA TRP A 99 8.69 -16.48 10.53
C TRP A 99 7.21 -16.76 10.26
N GLY A 100 6.55 -15.85 9.54
CA GLY A 100 5.13 -15.94 9.23
C GLY A 100 4.20 -15.36 10.30
N THR A 101 4.73 -14.85 11.42
CA THR A 101 3.91 -14.18 12.44
C THR A 101 3.13 -13.01 11.83
N PRO A 102 1.79 -12.99 11.93
CA PRO A 102 0.97 -11.95 11.31
C PRO A 102 0.92 -10.68 12.16
N PHE A 103 0.93 -9.53 11.49
CA PHE A 103 0.62 -8.21 12.04
C PHE A 103 -0.56 -7.61 11.28
N ARG A 104 -1.55 -7.12 12.01
CA ARG A 104 -2.70 -6.43 11.45
C ARG A 104 -2.54 -4.93 11.67
N LEU A 105 -2.72 -4.15 10.60
CA LEU A 105 -2.65 -2.70 10.61
C LEU A 105 -4.00 -2.12 10.18
N ASP A 106 -4.41 -1.05 10.84
CA ASP A 106 -5.58 -0.27 10.45
C ASP A 106 -5.29 0.53 9.18
N VAL A 107 -6.27 0.57 8.28
CA VAL A 107 -6.22 1.36 7.03
C VAL A 107 -6.87 2.73 7.25
N PRO A 108 -6.36 3.83 6.69
CA PRO A 108 -5.16 3.92 5.86
C PRO A 108 -3.87 3.73 6.66
N VAL A 109 -2.94 2.96 6.10
CA VAL A 109 -1.63 2.75 6.73
C VAL A 109 -0.71 3.91 6.37
N SER A 110 -0.15 4.56 7.39
CA SER A 110 0.86 5.60 7.17
C SER A 110 2.11 5.04 6.46
N PRO A 111 2.69 5.76 5.49
CA PRO A 111 3.98 5.41 4.88
C PRO A 111 5.14 5.28 5.88
N ASP A 112 5.07 5.96 7.02
CA ASP A 112 6.07 5.80 8.10
C ASP A 112 5.96 4.44 8.79
N ARG A 113 4.75 3.87 8.81
CA ARG A 113 4.46 2.56 9.42
C ARG A 113 4.81 1.42 8.48
N LEU A 114 4.41 1.51 7.21
CA LEU A 114 4.60 0.45 6.22
C LEU A 114 5.10 1.07 4.91
N ARG A 115 6.32 0.71 4.50
CA ARG A 115 6.95 1.25 3.28
C ARG A 115 7.57 0.14 2.42
N PRO A 116 7.64 0.28 1.10
CA PRO A 116 8.27 -0.72 0.26
C PRO A 116 9.78 -0.82 0.58
N VAL A 117 10.33 -2.03 0.48
CA VAL A 117 11.79 -2.21 0.45
C VAL A 117 12.26 -1.63 -0.88
N LEU A 118 12.79 -0.40 -0.85
CA LEU A 118 13.26 0.34 -2.02
C LEU A 118 13.96 -0.57 -3.06
N ARG A 119 13.27 -0.77 -4.20
CA ARG A 119 13.89 -0.97 -5.51
C ARG A 119 13.61 0.27 -6.38
N LEU A 120 13.93 1.47 -5.90
CA LEU A 120 14.00 2.64 -6.78
C LEU A 120 15.36 2.70 -7.46
N SER A 121 15.57 1.84 -8.47
CA SER A 121 16.60 2.10 -9.48
C SER A 121 16.34 1.23 -10.70
N GLY A 122 15.77 1.85 -11.72
CA GLY A 122 15.56 1.25 -13.03
C GLY A 122 15.22 2.29 -14.10
N ARG A 123 16.02 3.36 -14.23
CA ARG A 123 16.34 4.03 -15.51
C ARG A 123 17.62 4.88 -15.32
N PRO A 124 18.55 4.82 -16.27
CA PRO A 124 18.57 5.81 -17.36
C PRO A 124 17.83 5.34 -18.61
#